data_AF-A0A2X0Y9P5-F1
#
_entry.id   AF-A0A2X0Y9P5-F1
#
_cell.length_a   1.000
_cell.length_b   1.000
_cell.length_c   1.000
_cell.angle_alpha   90.00
_cell.angle_beta   90.00
_cell.angle_gamma   90.00
#
_symmetry.space_group_name_H-M   'P 1'
#
loop_
_entity.id
_entity.type
_entity.pdbx_description
1 polymer ?
#
loop_
_entity_poly.entity_id
_entity_poly.type
_entity_poly.pdbx_seq_one_letter_code
_entity_poly.pdbx_strand_id
1 'polypeptide(L)'
;MNIKTIETVYKGYRFRSRLEARWAVFFDALGIDWKYEHEGYDLGKLGWYLPDFEIKLANGDEWFVEVKGNMNDELGIRKAIFLDNASAQLRKIGVMMMSKFEHAYYFCDKDGPDFNKAWIDMMRFGIDLETYNNAVDKAKQARFEHGEKP
;
A
#
# COMPACT_ATOMS: atom_id res chain seq x y z
N MET A 1 4.82 29.86 20.51
CA MET A 1 4.15 29.40 19.27
C MET A 1 4.11 27.88 19.32
N ASN A 2 2.92 27.27 19.30
CA ASN A 2 2.80 25.81 19.30
C ASN A 2 2.62 25.36 17.84
N ILE A 3 3.63 24.70 17.29
CA ILE A 3 3.55 24.10 15.96
C ILE A 3 2.68 22.84 16.10
N LYS A 4 1.46 22.87 15.55
CA LYS A 4 0.59 21.69 15.49
C LYS A 4 0.79 20.97 14.16
N THR A 5 0.91 19.65 14.21
CA THR A 5 0.90 18.82 13.01
C THR A 5 -0.46 18.91 12.33
N ILE A 6 -0.47 19.01 10.99
CA ILE A 6 -1.70 18.89 10.21
C ILE A 6 -2.05 17.41 10.17
N GLU A 7 -3.17 17.06 10.79
CA GLU A 7 -3.67 15.69 10.79
C GLU A 7 -4.06 15.28 9.37
N THR A 8 -3.72 14.06 8.97
CA THR A 8 -4.13 13.49 7.69
C THR A 8 -5.30 12.56 7.94
N VAL A 9 -6.52 13.02 7.66
CA VAL A 9 -7.75 12.26 7.94
C VAL A 9 -8.40 11.84 6.63
N TYR A 10 -8.77 10.55 6.53
CA TYR A 10 -9.55 10.03 5.42
C TYR A 10 -10.46 8.88 5.88
N LYS A 11 -11.75 8.93 5.48
CA LYS A 11 -12.80 7.99 5.91
C LYS A 11 -12.85 7.69 7.42
N GLY A 12 -12.57 8.70 8.24
CA GLY A 12 -12.58 8.59 9.71
C GLY A 12 -11.29 8.03 10.32
N TYR A 13 -10.33 7.58 9.51
CA TYR A 13 -8.99 7.19 9.98
C TYR A 13 -8.04 8.38 9.99
N ARG A 14 -7.20 8.43 11.03
CA ARG A 14 -6.08 9.37 11.14
C ARG A 14 -4.80 8.65 10.73
N PHE A 15 -4.29 8.97 9.55
CA PHE A 15 -3.10 8.35 8.99
C PHE A 15 -1.81 8.95 9.57
N ARG A 16 -0.78 8.11 9.71
CA ARG A 16 0.57 8.52 10.16
C ARG A 16 1.30 9.35 9.10
N SER A 17 0.95 9.14 7.83
CA SER A 17 1.52 9.91 6.73
C SER A 17 0.50 10.22 5.62
N ARG A 18 0.77 11.28 4.86
CA ARG A 18 0.01 11.58 3.63
C ARG A 18 0.14 10.49 2.59
N LEU A 19 1.27 9.76 2.55
CA LEU A 19 1.47 8.69 1.58
C LEU A 19 0.55 7.49 1.89
N GLU A 20 0.44 7.07 3.15
CA GLU A 20 -0.52 6.04 3.56
C GLU A 20 -1.96 6.44 3.23
N ALA A 21 -2.36 7.69 3.54
CA ALA A 21 -3.71 8.15 3.21
C ALA A 21 -4.01 8.12 1.70
N ARG A 22 -3.00 8.37 0.85
CA ARG A 22 -3.16 8.23 -0.61
C ARG A 22 -3.28 6.79 -1.06
N TRP A 23 -2.62 5.85 -0.38
CA TRP A 23 -2.83 4.42 -0.63
C TRP A 23 -4.24 3.98 -0.27
N ALA A 24 -4.83 4.52 0.80
CA ALA A 24 -6.26 4.32 1.08
C ALA A 24 -7.18 4.84 -0.04
N VAL A 25 -6.91 6.06 -0.57
CA VAL A 25 -7.63 6.61 -1.74
C VAL A 25 -7.45 5.72 -2.97
N PHE A 26 -6.25 5.17 -3.19
CA PHE A 26 -5.96 4.25 -4.28
C PHE A 26 -6.79 2.97 -4.18
N PHE A 27 -6.81 2.32 -3.01
CA PHE A 27 -7.62 1.12 -2.79
C PHE A 27 -9.11 1.39 -3.00
N ASP A 28 -9.61 2.53 -2.49
CA ASP A 28 -10.99 2.95 -2.72
C ASP A 28 -11.31 3.22 -4.19
N ALA A 29 -10.38 3.78 -4.95
CA ALA A 29 -10.54 4.00 -6.39
C ALA A 29 -10.66 2.68 -7.17
N LEU A 30 -10.01 1.63 -6.68
CA LEU A 30 -10.08 0.27 -7.23
C LEU A 30 -11.25 -0.57 -6.66
N GLY A 31 -12.00 -0.05 -5.68
CA GLY A 31 -13.03 -0.81 -4.98
C GLY A 31 -12.48 -1.97 -4.15
N ILE A 32 -11.23 -1.89 -3.71
CA ILE A 32 -10.57 -2.90 -2.87
C ILE A 32 -10.98 -2.65 -1.41
N ASP A 33 -11.45 -3.70 -0.73
CA ASP A 33 -11.71 -3.65 0.70
C ASP A 33 -10.38 -3.54 1.45
N TRP A 34 -10.24 -2.53 2.32
CA TRP A 34 -9.04 -2.32 3.12
C TRP A 34 -9.36 -2.04 4.58
N LYS A 35 -8.43 -2.43 5.46
CA LYS A 35 -8.42 -2.07 6.88
C LYS A 35 -7.08 -1.44 7.21
N TYR A 36 -7.09 -0.29 7.87
CA TYR A 36 -5.88 0.41 8.30
C TYR A 36 -5.49 0.01 9.72
N GLU A 37 -4.22 -0.33 9.94
CA GLU A 37 -3.65 -0.70 11.25
C GLU A 37 -4.54 -1.67 12.04
N HIS A 38 -5.06 -2.72 11.39
CA HIS A 38 -6.10 -3.58 11.96
C HIS A 38 -5.64 -4.40 13.17
N GLU A 39 -4.51 -5.11 13.03
CA GLU A 39 -3.98 -6.03 14.03
C GLU A 39 -2.45 -6.06 14.01
N GLY A 40 -1.84 -6.06 15.20
CA GLY A 40 -0.41 -6.20 15.38
C GLY A 40 -0.02 -7.63 15.72
N TYR A 41 1.14 -8.08 15.24
CA TYR A 41 1.64 -9.44 15.40
C TYR A 41 2.92 -9.46 16.25
N ASP A 42 3.03 -10.47 17.11
CA ASP A 42 4.27 -10.78 17.83
C ASP A 42 5.18 -11.63 16.93
N LEU A 43 6.32 -11.06 16.51
CA LEU A 43 7.32 -11.76 15.69
C LEU A 43 8.42 -12.40 16.55
N GLY A 44 8.16 -12.64 17.83
CA GLY A 44 9.07 -13.21 18.79
C GLY A 44 10.29 -12.31 19.02
N LYS A 45 11.49 -12.82 18.70
CA LYS A 45 12.74 -12.05 18.91
C LYS A 45 12.84 -10.78 18.04
N LEU A 46 12.07 -10.69 16.95
CA LEU A 46 11.98 -9.46 16.16
C LEU A 46 11.07 -8.39 16.80
N GLY A 47 10.32 -8.75 17.84
CA GLY A 47 9.35 -7.89 18.52
C GLY A 47 8.05 -7.74 17.75
N TRP A 48 7.26 -6.74 18.13
CA TRP A 48 5.94 -6.49 17.55
C TRP A 48 6.02 -5.82 16.19
N TYR A 49 5.08 -6.15 15.30
CA TYR A 49 4.95 -5.56 13.97
C TYR A 49 3.48 -5.34 13.63
N LEU A 50 3.17 -4.18 13.07
CA LEU A 50 1.83 -3.76 12.68
C LEU A 50 1.88 -3.32 11.21
N PRO A 51 1.36 -4.13 10.27
CA PRO A 51 1.25 -3.73 8.88
C PRO A 51 0.38 -2.48 8.73
N ASP A 52 0.69 -1.64 7.73
CA ASP A 52 -0.11 -0.44 7.47
C ASP A 52 -1.54 -0.77 7.06
N PHE A 53 -1.71 -1.75 6.16
CA PHE A 53 -3.03 -2.21 5.74
C PHE A 53 -3.15 -3.74 5.65
N GLU A 54 -4.38 -4.19 5.80
CA GLU A 54 -4.86 -5.44 5.21
C GLU A 54 -5.80 -5.12 4.07
N ILE A 55 -5.64 -5.78 2.93
CA ILE A 55 -6.54 -5.63 1.78
C ILE A 55 -7.14 -6.97 1.37
N LYS A 56 -8.32 -6.93 0.75
CA LYS A 56 -8.98 -8.08 0.14
C LYS A 56 -9.36 -7.76 -1.30
N LEU A 57 -8.84 -8.58 -2.21
CA LEU A 57 -9.05 -8.45 -3.65
C LEU A 57 -10.34 -9.14 -4.07
N ALA A 58 -10.84 -8.79 -5.26
CA ALA A 58 -12.09 -9.31 -5.80
C ALA A 58 -12.08 -10.84 -6.00
N ASN A 59 -10.91 -11.43 -6.23
CA ASN A 59 -10.73 -12.89 -6.33
C ASN A 59 -10.74 -13.60 -4.96
N GLY A 60 -10.84 -12.85 -3.85
CA GLY A 60 -10.83 -13.37 -2.49
C GLY A 60 -9.45 -13.41 -1.83
N ASP A 61 -8.38 -13.09 -2.56
CA ASP A 61 -7.03 -13.04 -2.00
C ASP A 61 -6.91 -11.91 -0.98
N GLU A 62 -6.27 -12.22 0.15
CA GLU A 62 -6.00 -11.25 1.20
C GLU A 62 -4.49 -11.01 1.33
N TRP A 63 -4.10 -9.75 1.42
CA TRP A 63 -2.71 -9.32 1.50
C TRP A 63 -2.49 -8.38 2.67
N PHE A 64 -1.31 -8.44 3.27
CA PHE A 64 -0.79 -7.31 4.02
C PHE A 64 -0.18 -6.29 3.06
N VAL A 65 -0.21 -5.03 3.44
CA VAL A 65 0.47 -3.95 2.73
C VAL A 65 1.28 -3.13 3.72
N GLU A 66 2.52 -2.84 3.34
CA GLU A 66 3.44 -1.94 4.05
C GLU A 66 3.84 -0.80 3.11
N VAL A 67 3.64 0.44 3.53
CA VAL A 67 3.93 1.65 2.78
C VAL A 67 5.24 2.26 3.25
N LYS A 68 6.26 2.27 2.39
CA LYS A 68 7.56 2.88 2.68
C LYS A 68 7.84 4.08 1.78
N GLY A 69 8.04 5.24 2.39
CA GLY A 69 8.55 6.44 1.69
C GLY A 69 10.05 6.37 1.37
N ASN A 70 10.81 5.56 2.14
CA ASN A 70 12.23 5.31 1.96
C ASN A 70 12.55 3.86 2.39
N MET A 71 13.37 3.16 1.62
CA MET A 71 13.79 1.77 1.87
C MET A 71 14.98 1.63 2.84
N ASN A 72 15.41 2.71 3.50
CA ASN A 72 16.51 2.66 4.48
C ASN A 72 16.09 2.09 5.85
N ASP A 73 14.80 1.83 6.08
CA ASP A 73 14.30 1.19 7.30
C ASP A 73 14.54 -0.32 7.28
N GLU A 74 15.79 -0.73 7.48
CA GLU A 74 16.21 -2.13 7.43
C GLU A 74 15.43 -3.01 8.43
N LEU A 75 15.18 -2.50 9.65
CA LEU A 75 14.45 -3.26 10.67
C LEU A 75 12.99 -3.45 10.27
N GLY A 76 12.31 -2.41 9.80
CA GLY A 76 10.93 -2.51 9.31
C GLY A 76 10.83 -3.46 8.11
N ILE A 77 11.77 -3.39 7.16
CA ILE A 77 11.85 -4.32 6.03
C ILE A 77 12.04 -5.75 6.53
N ARG A 78 12.93 -5.98 7.51
CA ARG A 78 13.16 -7.32 8.05
C ARG A 78 11.92 -7.88 8.75
N LYS A 79 11.14 -7.04 9.44
CA LYS A 79 9.85 -7.44 10.04
C LYS A 79 8.80 -7.78 8.98
N ALA A 80 8.70 -6.98 7.92
CA ALA A 80 7.81 -7.25 6.79
C ALA A 80 8.15 -8.58 6.12
N ILE A 81 9.43 -8.84 5.84
CA ILE A 81 9.90 -10.13 5.28
C ILE A 81 9.58 -11.29 6.22
N PHE A 82 9.75 -11.11 7.53
CA PHE A 82 9.41 -12.16 8.49
C PHE A 82 7.90 -12.49 8.45
N LEU A 83 7.04 -11.46 8.44
CA LEU A 83 5.60 -11.65 8.34
C LEU A 83 5.19 -12.27 7.00
N ASP A 84 5.84 -11.88 5.90
CA ASP A 84 5.63 -12.45 4.56
C ASP A 84 5.87 -13.96 4.54
N ASN A 85 6.96 -14.44 5.13
CA ASN A 85 7.26 -15.87 5.26
C ASN A 85 6.25 -16.62 6.14
N ALA A 86 5.58 -15.94 7.08
CA ALA A 86 4.57 -16.52 7.96
C ALA A 86 3.13 -16.30 7.47
N SER A 87 2.93 -15.55 6.39
CA SER A 87 1.63 -15.01 5.95
C SER A 87 0.56 -16.09 5.69
N ALA A 88 0.97 -17.25 5.17
CA ALA A 88 0.06 -18.37 4.93
C ALA A 88 -0.62 -18.87 6.22
N GLN A 89 0.05 -18.79 7.38
CA GLN A 89 -0.53 -19.15 8.68
C GLN A 89 -1.64 -18.19 9.10
N LEU A 90 -1.59 -16.96 8.60
CA LEU A 90 -2.55 -15.89 8.83
C LEU A 90 -3.61 -15.80 7.72
N ARG A 91 -3.66 -16.80 6.82
CA ARG A 91 -4.54 -16.82 5.63
C ARG A 91 -4.36 -15.60 4.72
N LYS A 92 -3.14 -15.08 4.65
CA LYS A 92 -2.73 -14.04 3.70
C LYS A 92 -1.80 -14.62 2.64
N ILE A 93 -1.81 -14.03 1.45
CA ILE A 93 -0.89 -14.43 0.36
C ILE A 93 0.54 -13.97 0.63
N GLY A 94 0.70 -12.82 1.27
CA GLY A 94 2.01 -12.23 1.55
C GLY A 94 1.91 -10.77 2.01
N VAL A 95 3.04 -10.08 1.98
CA VAL A 95 3.18 -8.64 2.29
C VAL A 95 3.59 -7.90 1.01
N MET A 96 2.72 -7.01 0.52
CA MET A 96 3.06 -6.09 -0.55
C MET A 96 3.77 -4.86 0.00
N MET A 97 5.03 -4.68 -0.40
CA MET A 97 5.78 -3.44 -0.13
C MET A 97 5.41 -2.38 -1.18
N MET A 98 4.75 -1.31 -0.74
CA MET A 98 4.32 -0.20 -1.58
C MET A 98 5.16 1.04 -1.28
N SER A 99 5.33 1.91 -2.27
CA SER A 99 6.13 3.14 -2.09
C SER A 99 5.49 4.32 -2.81
N LYS A 100 6.29 5.20 -3.41
CA LYS A 100 5.76 6.29 -4.23
C LYS A 100 4.93 5.73 -5.39
N PHE A 101 3.92 6.48 -5.79
CA PHE A 101 3.08 6.12 -6.92
C PHE A 101 3.80 6.30 -8.26
N GLU A 102 3.76 5.26 -9.08
CA GLU A 102 4.23 5.25 -10.46
C GLU A 102 3.11 4.67 -11.34
N HIS A 103 2.98 5.18 -12.57
CA HIS A 103 2.14 4.53 -13.56
C HIS A 103 2.77 3.19 -13.95
N ALA A 104 1.94 2.16 -14.10
CA ALA A 104 2.37 0.89 -14.64
C ALA A 104 2.72 1.07 -16.13
N TYR A 105 3.78 0.38 -16.56
CA TYR A 105 4.09 0.24 -17.99
C TYR A 105 4.63 -1.15 -18.28
N TYR A 106 4.37 -1.59 -19.50
CA TYR A 106 4.99 -2.75 -20.12
C TYR A 106 5.19 -2.44 -21.60
N PHE A 107 6.39 -2.69 -22.10
CA PHE A 107 6.65 -2.70 -23.52
C PHE A 107 7.56 -3.88 -23.87
N CYS A 108 7.49 -4.31 -25.12
CA CYS A 108 8.35 -5.35 -25.65
C CYS A 108 9.02 -4.78 -26.89
N ASP A 109 10.35 -4.77 -26.89
CA ASP A 109 11.15 -4.38 -28.04
C ASP A 109 12.12 -5.50 -28.43
N LYS A 110 13.13 -5.15 -29.24
CA LYS A 110 14.15 -6.07 -29.71
C LYS A 110 15.03 -6.65 -28.58
N ASP A 111 15.12 -5.97 -27.44
CA ASP A 111 15.96 -6.33 -26.30
C ASP A 111 15.16 -7.12 -25.24
N GLY A 112 13.85 -7.27 -25.43
CA GLY A 112 12.95 -8.08 -24.60
C GLY A 112 11.83 -7.26 -23.94
N PRO A 113 11.12 -7.86 -22.98
CA PRO A 113 10.11 -7.14 -22.20
C PRO A 113 10.77 -6.23 -21.15
N ASP A 114 10.33 -4.98 -21.09
CA ASP A 114 10.63 -4.06 -19.98
C ASP A 114 9.34 -3.64 -19.28
N PHE A 115 9.38 -3.61 -17.95
CA PHE A 115 8.27 -3.27 -17.08
C PHE A 115 8.77 -2.78 -15.72
N ASN A 116 8.01 -1.90 -15.08
CA ASN A 116 8.33 -1.43 -13.73
C ASN A 116 7.61 -2.23 -12.64
N LYS A 117 7.91 -1.89 -11.37
CA LYS A 117 7.23 -2.47 -10.21
C LYS A 117 5.71 -2.25 -10.25
N ALA A 118 5.25 -1.08 -10.68
CA ALA A 118 3.83 -0.78 -10.75
C ALA A 118 3.06 -1.73 -11.69
N TRP A 119 3.69 -2.21 -12.77
CA TRP A 119 3.14 -3.29 -13.60
C TRP A 119 2.96 -4.59 -12.84
N ILE A 120 3.94 -4.98 -12.02
CA ILE A 120 3.85 -6.18 -11.18
C ILE A 120 2.72 -6.03 -10.14
N ASP A 121 2.62 -4.87 -9.50
CA ASP A 121 1.57 -4.59 -8.52
C ASP A 121 0.18 -4.61 -9.17
N MET A 122 0.03 -4.00 -10.36
CA MET A 122 -1.19 -4.05 -11.16
C MET A 122 -1.63 -5.49 -11.44
N MET A 123 -0.69 -6.34 -11.88
CA MET A 123 -0.97 -7.75 -12.14
C MET A 123 -1.39 -8.50 -10.87
N ARG A 124 -0.79 -8.18 -9.71
CA ARG A 124 -1.20 -8.75 -8.40
C ARG A 124 -2.59 -8.34 -7.98
N PHE A 125 -2.99 -7.09 -8.25
CA PHE A 125 -4.35 -6.63 -8.00
C PHE A 125 -5.37 -7.24 -8.98
N GLY A 126 -4.92 -7.80 -10.11
CA GLY A 126 -5.79 -8.35 -11.14
C GLY A 126 -6.60 -7.28 -11.87
N ILE A 127 -6.03 -6.07 -12.02
CA ILE A 127 -6.67 -4.90 -12.62
C ILE A 127 -6.01 -4.58 -13.97
N ASP A 128 -6.77 -4.00 -14.90
CA ASP A 128 -6.22 -3.53 -16.18
C ASP A 128 -5.39 -2.24 -16.05
N LEU A 129 -4.59 -1.97 -17.07
CA LEU A 129 -3.63 -0.86 -17.10
C LEU A 129 -4.29 0.52 -16.94
N GLU A 130 -5.42 0.73 -17.61
CA GLU A 130 -6.11 2.02 -17.59
C GLU A 130 -6.71 2.27 -16.21
N THR A 131 -7.42 1.29 -15.65
CA THR A 131 -8.01 1.37 -14.32
C THR A 131 -6.95 1.61 -13.24
N TYR A 132 -5.82 0.89 -13.29
CA TYR A 132 -4.72 1.07 -12.35
C TYR A 132 -4.12 2.49 -12.44
N ASN A 133 -3.80 2.96 -13.64
CA ASN A 133 -3.19 4.28 -13.82
C ASN A 133 -4.16 5.43 -13.45
N ASN A 134 -5.46 5.27 -13.71
CA ASN A 134 -6.48 6.21 -13.25
C ASN A 134 -6.56 6.27 -11.72
N ALA A 135 -6.46 5.12 -11.03
CA ALA A 135 -6.41 5.08 -9.57
C ALA A 135 -5.13 5.73 -9.02
N VAL A 136 -3.98 5.52 -9.68
CA VAL A 136 -2.73 6.22 -9.36
C VAL A 136 -2.90 7.73 -9.45
N ASP A 137 -3.52 8.24 -10.51
CA ASP A 137 -3.72 9.68 -10.69
C ASP A 137 -4.63 10.27 -9.63
N LYS A 138 -5.75 9.59 -9.33
CA LYS A 138 -6.66 9.99 -8.24
C LYS A 138 -5.92 10.05 -6.90
N ALA A 139 -5.13 9.04 -6.57
CA ALA A 139 -4.35 9.00 -5.34
C ALA A 139 -3.29 10.11 -5.26
N LYS A 140 -2.61 10.42 -6.36
CA LYS A 140 -1.60 11.51 -6.42
C LYS A 140 -2.24 12.89 -6.28
N GLN A 141 -3.45 13.07 -6.81
CA GLN A 141 -4.20 14.32 -6.75
C GLN A 141 -4.86 14.55 -5.39
N ALA A 142 -5.11 13.50 -4.62
CA ALA A 142 -5.72 13.60 -3.29
C ALA A 142 -4.96 14.58 -2.38
N ARG A 143 -5.73 15.51 -1.81
CA ARG A 143 -5.31 16.51 -0.82
C ARG A 143 -6.05 16.22 0.47
N PHE A 144 -5.35 16.43 1.60
CA PHE A 144 -5.88 16.18 2.94
C PHE A 144 -5.88 17.46 3.78
N GLU A 145 -5.85 18.61 3.12
CA GLU A 145 -5.79 19.92 3.75
C GLU A 145 -7.18 20.56 3.75
N HIS A 146 -7.52 21.27 4.82
CA HIS A 146 -8.63 22.26 4.84
C HIS A 146 -10.03 21.70 4.50
N GLY A 147 -10.37 20.50 4.98
CA GLY A 147 -11.73 19.97 4.85
C GLY A 147 -12.10 19.50 3.43
N GLU A 148 -11.14 19.48 2.50
CA GLU A 148 -11.28 18.79 1.23
C GLU A 148 -11.50 17.29 1.50
N LYS A 149 -12.54 16.72 0.87
CA LYS A 149 -12.80 15.28 0.88
C LYS A 149 -12.22 14.70 -0.42
N PRO A 150 -11.13 13.93 -0.35
CA PRO A 150 -10.53 13.29 -1.53
C PRO A 150 -11.35 12.11 -2.07
#